data_AF-A0A6J8E7V3-F1
#
_entry.id   AF-A0A6J8E7V3-F1
#
_cell.length_a   1.000
_cell.length_b   1.000
_cell.length_c   1.000
_cell.angle_alpha   90.00
_cell.angle_beta   90.00
_cell.angle_gamma   90.00
#
_symmetry.space_group_name_H-M   'P 1'
#
loop_
_entity.id
_entity.type
_entity.pdbx_description
1 polymer ?
#
loop_
_entity_poly.entity_id
_entity_poly.type
_entity_poly.pdbx_seq_one_letter_code
_entity_poly.pdbx_strand_id
1 'polypeptide(L)'
;MSKISRYMKMFVVWIALLMSVTHVEAVDLASPEVFDPVFYSNNHHQVISHSVNTPEAVKQHWLTHGIDAGWQGSGQFHSKEYIARYPDLQKAFGNNYRAAIQHYLTFHSSEHRNGLSTSQNFEGRWTVSNHGIYIGSSTRTGGAVDSLTWNNKEFINSWDHGRQMQMACNTNKYTECYNPTEAGGVCDAALQTTHTHIDWVHVHGNVMESMVHPAFWKPVKPTSGTHHDCNYGRLCPAHHGYHTTYDYPFHKKITIGTHEINNCFEFVSNFTIGGNWPQDELFIQMESPAVYLTYEFSKQFTFNPSTRLAANYHDKHLPVIRSTPDHNYALGAYTPTGQDTDIHENYDSHFYKSSNFASTTSKFNVIFYKRPHGTGVHQYIYRTYFCIGTLNDVTSCLHQIMTAVPK
;
A
#
# COMPACT_ATOMS: atom_id res chain seq x y z
N MET A 1 -62.57 21.99 -47.33
CA MET A 1 -62.52 20.73 -46.56
C MET A 1 -61.23 20.00 -46.94
N SER A 2 -60.52 19.27 -46.07
CA SER A 2 -60.65 19.18 -44.60
C SER A 2 -59.43 18.47 -43.96
N LYS A 3 -58.64 19.24 -43.18
CA LYS A 3 -58.02 18.91 -41.87
C LYS A 3 -57.15 17.63 -41.68
N ILE A 4 -56.19 17.76 -40.74
CA ILE A 4 -55.35 16.70 -40.07
C ILE A 4 -54.00 16.42 -40.79
N SER A 5 -52.88 17.06 -40.40
CA SER A 5 -51.97 16.79 -39.23
C SER A 5 -50.86 15.77 -39.56
N ARG A 6 -49.65 16.22 -39.94
CA ARG A 6 -48.49 16.43 -39.03
C ARG A 6 -48.06 15.17 -38.27
N TYR A 7 -46.94 14.55 -38.67
CA TYR A 7 -45.91 14.03 -37.75
C TYR A 7 -44.55 13.86 -38.47
N MET A 8 -43.49 14.07 -37.70
CA MET A 8 -42.09 14.16 -38.11
C MET A 8 -41.35 12.89 -37.68
N LYS A 9 -40.66 12.19 -38.60
CA LYS A 9 -39.77 11.07 -38.23
C LYS A 9 -38.46 11.04 -39.04
N MET A 10 -37.39 11.10 -38.26
CA MET A 10 -35.97 10.83 -38.50
C MET A 10 -35.54 10.20 -39.84
N PHE A 11 -34.51 10.80 -40.43
CA PHE A 11 -33.57 10.12 -41.32
C PHE A 11 -32.92 8.93 -40.61
N VAL A 12 -32.96 7.75 -41.23
CA VAL A 12 -32.07 6.63 -40.92
C VAL A 12 -31.20 6.41 -42.16
N VAL A 13 -29.95 6.85 -42.10
CA VAL A 13 -28.98 6.62 -43.18
C VAL A 13 -28.40 5.22 -43.01
N TRP A 14 -28.74 4.31 -43.93
CA TRP A 14 -28.05 3.04 -44.07
C TRP A 14 -26.70 3.27 -44.75
N ILE A 15 -25.60 2.98 -44.06
CA ILE A 15 -24.27 2.83 -44.67
C ILE A 15 -23.96 1.35 -44.74
N ALA A 16 -23.81 0.82 -45.96
CA ALA A 16 -23.41 -0.56 -46.18
C ALA A 16 -21.93 -0.74 -45.83
N LEU A 17 -21.64 -1.71 -44.96
CA LEU A 17 -20.29 -2.00 -44.49
C LEU A 17 -19.53 -2.82 -45.54
N LEU A 18 -18.51 -2.24 -46.19
CA LEU A 18 -17.47 -3.05 -46.82
C LEU A 18 -16.59 -3.64 -45.71
N MET A 19 -16.63 -4.96 -45.55
CA MET A 19 -15.85 -5.67 -44.55
C MET A 19 -14.37 -5.74 -44.93
N SER A 20 -13.60 -4.74 -44.53
CA SER A 20 -12.21 -5.00 -44.15
C SER A 20 -12.25 -5.70 -42.78
N VAL A 21 -11.97 -7.00 -42.74
CA VAL A 21 -11.70 -7.70 -41.48
C VAL A 21 -10.33 -7.28 -40.99
N THR A 22 -10.25 -6.09 -40.39
CA THR A 22 -9.16 -5.73 -39.50
C THR A 22 -9.22 -6.71 -38.34
N HIS A 23 -8.13 -7.45 -38.12
CA HIS A 23 -7.96 -8.25 -36.91
C HIS A 23 -7.94 -7.26 -35.74
N VAL A 24 -9.09 -7.10 -35.05
CA VAL A 24 -9.10 -6.44 -33.75
C VAL A 24 -8.41 -7.42 -32.82
N GLU A 25 -7.16 -7.12 -32.44
CA GLU A 25 -6.48 -7.91 -31.44
C GLU A 25 -7.35 -7.97 -30.18
N ALA A 26 -7.57 -9.18 -29.67
CA ALA A 26 -8.40 -9.36 -28.49
C ALA A 26 -7.70 -8.71 -27.29
N VAL A 27 -8.34 -7.69 -26.70
CA VAL A 27 -7.84 -6.95 -25.53
C VAL A 27 -7.44 -7.94 -24.42
N ASP A 28 -6.18 -7.90 -23.96
CA ASP A 28 -5.74 -8.73 -22.82
C ASP A 28 -6.38 -8.21 -21.54
N LEU A 29 -7.43 -8.91 -21.11
CA LEU A 29 -8.16 -8.65 -19.86
C LEU A 29 -7.31 -8.84 -18.59
N ALA A 30 -6.10 -9.37 -18.73
CA ALA A 30 -5.10 -9.52 -17.68
C ALA A 30 -3.83 -8.71 -17.98
N SER A 31 -3.99 -7.57 -18.69
CA SER A 31 -2.94 -6.57 -18.88
C SER A 31 -2.58 -5.87 -17.56
N PRO A 32 -1.31 -5.46 -17.35
CA PRO A 32 -0.85 -4.86 -16.09
C PRO A 32 -1.63 -3.63 -15.62
N GLU A 33 -2.30 -2.89 -16.51
CA GLU A 33 -3.14 -1.76 -16.11
C GLU A 33 -4.24 -2.17 -15.12
N VAL A 34 -4.82 -3.37 -15.32
CA VAL A 34 -6.04 -3.85 -14.63
C VAL A 34 -5.83 -5.09 -13.77
N PHE A 35 -4.67 -5.76 -13.88
CA PHE A 35 -4.38 -6.99 -13.16
C PHE A 35 -2.89 -7.12 -12.76
N ASP A 36 -2.62 -7.23 -11.46
CA ASP A 36 -1.34 -7.73 -10.92
C ASP A 36 -1.60 -8.99 -10.07
N PRO A 37 -0.88 -10.11 -10.30
CA PRO A 37 -1.16 -11.38 -9.63
C PRO A 37 -0.83 -11.36 -8.13
N VAL A 38 0.09 -10.50 -7.67
CA VAL A 38 0.41 -10.34 -6.25
C VAL A 38 -0.66 -9.50 -5.57
N PHE A 39 -1.07 -8.37 -6.16
CA PHE A 39 -2.19 -7.56 -5.65
C PHE A 39 -3.47 -8.39 -5.52
N TYR A 40 -3.87 -9.08 -6.60
CA TYR A 40 -5.09 -9.89 -6.61
C TYR A 40 -5.03 -11.03 -5.60
N SER A 41 -3.89 -11.73 -5.48
CA SER A 41 -3.71 -12.75 -4.45
C SER A 41 -3.85 -12.16 -3.05
N ASN A 42 -3.15 -11.06 -2.75
CA ASN A 42 -3.11 -10.46 -1.41
C ASN A 42 -4.49 -9.97 -0.91
N ASN A 43 -5.36 -9.52 -1.81
CA ASN A 43 -6.70 -9.05 -1.46
C ASN A 43 -7.74 -10.19 -1.39
N HIS A 44 -7.60 -11.23 -2.23
CA HIS A 44 -8.62 -12.27 -2.40
C HIS A 44 -8.19 -13.68 -1.92
N HIS A 45 -7.04 -13.82 -1.25
CA HIS A 45 -6.46 -15.14 -0.87
C HIS A 45 -7.40 -16.05 -0.04
N GLN A 46 -8.40 -15.52 0.67
CA GLN A 46 -9.37 -16.32 1.43
C GLN A 46 -10.40 -17.05 0.57
N VAL A 47 -10.74 -16.46 -0.58
CA VAL A 47 -11.85 -16.91 -1.44
C VAL A 47 -11.34 -17.63 -2.68
N ILE A 48 -10.07 -17.45 -3.05
CA ILE A 48 -9.38 -18.31 -4.02
C ILE A 48 -8.93 -19.62 -3.33
N SER A 49 -8.94 -20.73 -4.08
CA SER A 49 -8.41 -22.00 -3.56
C SER A 49 -6.91 -21.90 -3.26
N HIS A 50 -6.45 -22.57 -2.19
CA HIS A 50 -5.03 -22.70 -1.84
C HIS A 50 -4.16 -23.33 -2.97
N SER A 51 -4.79 -24.01 -3.94
CA SER A 51 -4.13 -24.53 -5.15
C SER A 51 -3.86 -23.47 -6.22
N VAL A 52 -4.43 -22.26 -6.08
CA VAL A 52 -4.21 -21.11 -6.97
C VAL A 52 -3.00 -20.34 -6.43
N ASN A 53 -1.81 -20.89 -6.64
CA ASN A 53 -0.57 -20.47 -6.00
C ASN A 53 0.62 -20.23 -6.95
N THR A 54 0.36 -20.07 -8.25
CA THR A 54 1.32 -19.57 -9.25
C THR A 54 0.74 -18.37 -9.99
N PRO A 55 1.56 -17.47 -10.56
CA PRO A 55 1.08 -16.32 -11.32
C PRO A 55 0.11 -16.70 -12.46
N GLU A 56 0.37 -17.82 -13.14
CA GLU A 56 -0.47 -18.34 -14.23
C GLU A 56 -1.82 -18.83 -13.69
N ALA A 57 -1.83 -19.59 -12.58
CA ALA A 57 -3.06 -20.06 -11.96
C ALA A 57 -3.92 -18.88 -11.47
N VAL A 58 -3.28 -17.84 -10.91
CA VAL A 58 -3.95 -16.61 -10.48
C VAL A 58 -4.49 -15.83 -11.69
N LYS A 59 -3.74 -15.70 -12.80
CA LYS A 59 -4.23 -15.11 -14.07
C LYS A 59 -5.45 -15.88 -14.62
N GLN A 60 -5.43 -17.22 -14.57
CA GLN A 60 -6.60 -18.01 -14.98
C GLN A 60 -7.81 -17.79 -14.06
N HIS A 61 -7.61 -17.74 -12.74
CA HIS A 61 -8.70 -17.45 -11.78
C HIS A 61 -9.30 -16.05 -12.01
N TRP A 62 -8.46 -15.03 -12.25
CA TRP A 62 -8.89 -13.69 -12.63
C TRP A 62 -9.80 -13.71 -13.87
N LEU A 63 -9.31 -14.32 -14.96
CA LEU A 63 -10.00 -14.35 -16.25
C LEU A 63 -11.33 -15.13 -16.24
N THR A 64 -11.46 -16.12 -15.35
CA THR A 64 -12.62 -17.05 -15.28
C THR A 64 -13.59 -16.77 -14.14
N HIS A 65 -13.17 -16.07 -13.07
CA HIS A 65 -14.00 -15.81 -11.90
C HIS A 65 -13.88 -14.35 -11.41
N GLY A 66 -12.64 -13.84 -11.27
CA GLY A 66 -12.39 -12.53 -10.66
C GLY A 66 -13.05 -11.36 -11.39
N ILE A 67 -12.99 -11.35 -12.72
CA ILE A 67 -13.65 -10.35 -13.56
C ILE A 67 -15.16 -10.37 -13.34
N ASP A 68 -15.78 -11.54 -13.44
CA ASP A 68 -17.25 -11.67 -13.45
C ASP A 68 -17.82 -11.45 -12.03
N ALA A 69 -17.03 -11.72 -10.98
CA ALA A 69 -17.34 -11.34 -9.59
C ALA A 69 -17.13 -9.83 -9.29
N GLY A 70 -16.54 -9.07 -10.22
CA GLY A 70 -16.27 -7.64 -10.07
C GLY A 70 -15.18 -7.33 -9.04
N TRP A 71 -14.27 -8.26 -8.77
CA TRP A 71 -13.17 -8.07 -7.83
C TRP A 71 -12.10 -7.12 -8.40
N GLN A 72 -11.38 -6.41 -7.52
CA GLN A 72 -10.28 -5.55 -7.95
C GLN A 72 -9.05 -6.38 -8.34
N GLY A 73 -8.52 -6.13 -9.55
CA GLY A 73 -7.37 -6.85 -10.11
C GLY A 73 -6.01 -6.17 -9.91
N SER A 74 -5.96 -4.84 -9.82
CA SER A 74 -4.73 -4.05 -9.59
C SER A 74 -4.99 -2.87 -8.66
N GLY A 75 -3.95 -2.34 -8.01
CA GLY A 75 -4.03 -1.18 -7.12
C GLY A 75 -4.48 0.15 -7.76
N GLN A 76 -4.59 0.19 -9.09
CA GLN A 76 -4.82 1.41 -9.88
C GLN A 76 -6.07 1.38 -10.78
N PHE A 77 -6.84 0.28 -10.76
CA PHE A 77 -8.10 0.16 -11.49
C PHE A 77 -9.11 -0.73 -10.76
N HIS A 78 -10.38 -0.29 -10.70
CA HIS A 78 -11.49 -1.12 -10.21
C HIS A 78 -12.69 -1.03 -11.15
N SER A 79 -13.15 -2.16 -11.68
CA SER A 79 -14.25 -2.22 -12.67
C SER A 79 -15.59 -1.67 -12.15
N LYS A 80 -16.03 -2.08 -10.95
CA LYS A 80 -17.22 -1.51 -10.29
C LYS A 80 -17.12 0.01 -10.10
N GLU A 81 -16.00 0.51 -9.59
CA GLU A 81 -15.81 1.95 -9.35
C GLU A 81 -15.80 2.74 -10.66
N TYR A 82 -15.09 2.24 -11.68
CA TYR A 82 -15.08 2.80 -13.01
C TYR A 82 -16.50 2.92 -13.59
N ILE A 83 -17.31 1.87 -13.48
CA ILE A 83 -18.73 1.94 -13.87
C ILE A 83 -19.49 2.96 -13.02
N ALA A 84 -19.40 2.88 -11.69
CA ALA A 84 -20.12 3.75 -10.76
C ALA A 84 -19.79 5.24 -10.96
N ARG A 85 -18.56 5.56 -11.39
CA ARG A 85 -18.09 6.93 -11.64
C ARG A 85 -18.68 7.57 -12.91
N TYR A 86 -19.11 6.78 -13.90
CA TYR A 86 -19.51 7.29 -15.22
C TYR A 86 -20.94 6.85 -15.59
N PRO A 87 -21.95 7.74 -15.53
CA PRO A 87 -23.37 7.38 -15.74
C PRO A 87 -23.69 6.75 -17.11
N ASP A 88 -22.92 7.08 -18.14
CA ASP A 88 -23.01 6.45 -19.46
C ASP A 88 -22.52 5.00 -19.45
N LEU A 89 -21.46 4.69 -18.70
CA LEU A 89 -20.97 3.32 -18.52
C LEU A 89 -21.89 2.50 -17.61
N GLN A 90 -22.48 3.11 -16.57
CA GLN A 90 -23.56 2.48 -15.78
C GLN A 90 -24.70 2.01 -16.70
N LYS A 91 -25.14 2.90 -17.61
CA LYS A 91 -26.22 2.62 -18.57
C LYS A 91 -25.82 1.60 -19.64
N ALA A 92 -24.57 1.61 -20.10
CA ALA A 92 -24.09 0.74 -21.17
C ALA A 92 -23.77 -0.68 -20.68
N PHE A 93 -23.18 -0.82 -19.48
CA PHE A 93 -22.62 -2.08 -19.00
C PHE A 93 -23.35 -2.67 -17.79
N GLY A 94 -23.96 -1.85 -16.93
CA GLY A 94 -24.55 -2.33 -15.67
C GLY A 94 -23.50 -3.08 -14.84
N ASN A 95 -23.70 -4.38 -14.62
CA ASN A 95 -22.75 -5.24 -13.89
C ASN A 95 -21.80 -6.02 -14.83
N ASN A 96 -21.69 -5.65 -16.12
CA ASN A 96 -20.77 -6.29 -17.07
C ASN A 96 -19.34 -5.73 -16.90
N TYR A 97 -18.67 -6.19 -15.84
CA TYR A 97 -17.30 -5.80 -15.50
C TYR A 97 -16.28 -6.13 -16.59
N ARG A 98 -16.51 -7.18 -17.38
CA ARG A 98 -15.68 -7.56 -18.53
C ARG A 98 -15.71 -6.48 -19.62
N ALA A 99 -16.90 -6.01 -19.99
CA ALA A 99 -17.05 -4.91 -20.94
C ALA A 99 -16.44 -3.60 -20.40
N ALA A 100 -16.55 -3.34 -19.08
CA ALA A 100 -15.92 -2.18 -18.46
C ALA A 100 -14.38 -2.23 -18.49
N ILE A 101 -13.76 -3.39 -18.31
CA ILE A 101 -12.31 -3.58 -18.47
C ILE A 101 -11.89 -3.38 -19.94
N GLN A 102 -12.64 -3.95 -20.89
CA GLN A 102 -12.36 -3.76 -22.33
C GLN A 102 -12.45 -2.28 -22.71
N HIS A 103 -13.49 -1.59 -22.23
CA HIS A 103 -13.68 -0.16 -22.44
C HIS A 103 -12.53 0.65 -21.84
N TYR A 104 -12.13 0.35 -20.60
CA TYR A 104 -11.00 1.01 -19.97
C TYR A 104 -9.75 0.87 -20.81
N LEU A 105 -9.29 -0.37 -21.06
CA LEU A 105 -8.06 -0.66 -21.82
C LEU A 105 -8.05 -0.09 -23.24
N THR A 106 -9.21 0.15 -23.86
CA THR A 106 -9.29 0.68 -25.23
C THR A 106 -9.45 2.21 -25.30
N PHE A 107 -10.23 2.81 -24.39
CA PHE A 107 -10.72 4.19 -24.54
C PHE A 107 -10.41 5.13 -23.36
N HIS A 108 -9.93 4.64 -22.21
CA HIS A 108 -9.82 5.47 -21.01
C HIS A 108 -8.96 6.74 -21.22
N SER A 109 -7.88 6.63 -21.99
CA SER A 109 -6.96 7.73 -22.25
C SER A 109 -7.57 8.78 -23.19
N SER A 110 -8.19 8.36 -24.30
CA SER A 110 -8.84 9.26 -25.27
C SER A 110 -10.10 9.93 -24.73
N GLU A 111 -10.75 9.33 -23.73
CA GLU A 111 -11.92 9.89 -23.06
C GLU A 111 -11.61 10.57 -21.72
N HIS A 112 -10.33 10.70 -21.37
CA HIS A 112 -9.85 11.29 -20.11
C HIS A 112 -10.50 10.70 -18.84
N ARG A 113 -10.71 9.38 -18.83
CA ARG A 113 -11.35 8.65 -17.71
C ARG A 113 -10.33 7.97 -16.82
N ASN A 114 -10.44 8.24 -15.52
CA ASN A 114 -9.69 7.57 -14.46
C ASN A 114 -10.39 6.28 -14.02
N GLY A 115 -9.61 5.24 -13.72
CA GLY A 115 -10.06 3.92 -13.25
C GLY A 115 -10.45 3.82 -11.77
N LEU A 116 -10.09 4.84 -10.97
CA LEU A 116 -10.35 4.98 -9.54
C LEU A 116 -10.66 6.44 -9.18
N SER A 117 -11.26 6.68 -8.02
CA SER A 117 -11.38 7.99 -7.38
C SER A 117 -10.18 8.28 -6.46
N THR A 118 -9.80 9.55 -6.35
CA THR A 118 -8.72 10.04 -5.47
C THR A 118 -9.22 10.98 -4.37
N SER A 119 -10.52 10.87 -4.05
CA SER A 119 -11.22 11.80 -3.15
C SER A 119 -12.30 11.17 -2.27
N GLN A 120 -12.53 9.86 -2.38
CA GLN A 120 -13.60 9.14 -1.68
C GLN A 120 -13.16 7.72 -1.33
N ASN A 121 -13.86 7.10 -0.37
CA ASN A 121 -13.78 5.66 -0.14
C ASN A 121 -14.63 4.91 -1.19
N PHE A 122 -14.13 3.78 -1.70
CA PHE A 122 -14.92 2.85 -2.49
C PHE A 122 -14.73 1.43 -1.95
N GLU A 123 -15.82 0.74 -1.61
CA GLU A 123 -15.84 -0.62 -1.02
C GLU A 123 -14.79 -0.86 0.10
N GLY A 124 -14.56 0.13 0.97
CA GLY A 124 -13.59 0.02 2.06
C GLY A 124 -12.14 0.33 1.69
N ARG A 125 -11.87 0.79 0.46
CA ARG A 125 -10.54 1.22 0.01
C ARG A 125 -10.49 2.73 -0.22
N TRP A 126 -9.33 3.32 0.05
CA TRP A 126 -9.01 4.72 -0.22
C TRP A 126 -7.76 4.78 -1.11
N THR A 127 -7.78 5.65 -2.12
CA THR A 127 -6.65 5.84 -3.03
C THR A 127 -6.31 7.31 -3.17
N VAL A 128 -5.03 7.63 -3.34
CA VAL A 128 -4.53 8.91 -3.84
C VAL A 128 -3.57 8.66 -5.00
N SER A 129 -3.45 9.63 -5.92
CA SER A 129 -2.50 9.51 -7.00
C SER A 129 -1.95 10.84 -7.49
N ASN A 130 -0.70 10.82 -7.94
CA ASN A 130 -0.08 11.92 -8.67
C ASN A 130 1.08 11.38 -9.51
N HIS A 131 1.36 11.98 -10.67
CA HIS A 131 2.45 11.60 -11.59
C HIS A 131 2.58 10.09 -11.89
N GLY A 132 1.45 9.37 -11.95
CA GLY A 132 1.43 7.92 -12.21
C GLY A 132 1.80 7.03 -11.02
N ILE A 133 2.02 7.62 -9.84
CA ILE A 133 2.09 6.91 -8.56
C ILE A 133 0.67 6.82 -7.98
N TYR A 134 0.24 5.63 -7.58
CA TYR A 134 -0.99 5.40 -6.81
C TYR A 134 -0.64 4.84 -5.44
N ILE A 135 -1.26 5.34 -4.38
CA ILE A 135 -1.11 4.84 -3.01
C ILE A 135 -2.48 4.48 -2.47
N GLY A 136 -2.63 3.23 -2.04
CA GLY A 136 -3.87 2.65 -1.54
C GLY A 136 -3.77 2.21 -0.08
N SER A 137 -4.87 2.42 0.65
CA SER A 137 -5.10 1.90 2.00
C SER A 137 -6.50 1.26 2.07
N SER A 138 -6.73 0.36 3.01
CA SER A 138 -8.06 -0.27 3.19
C SER A 138 -8.49 -0.44 4.64
N THR A 139 -9.80 -0.66 4.83
CA THR A 139 -10.41 -1.06 6.11
C THR A 139 -9.93 -2.43 6.59
N ARG A 140 -9.52 -3.32 5.66
CA ARG A 140 -8.89 -4.60 6.01
C ARG A 140 -7.61 -4.34 6.80
N THR A 141 -6.69 -3.55 6.24
CA THR A 141 -5.37 -3.29 6.83
C THR A 141 -5.34 -2.03 7.70
N GLY A 142 -6.41 -1.72 8.43
CA GLY A 142 -6.39 -0.67 9.46
C GLY A 142 -5.98 0.72 8.95
N GLY A 143 -6.18 1.03 7.67
CA GLY A 143 -5.70 2.28 7.07
C GLY A 143 -4.21 2.33 6.71
N ALA A 144 -3.40 1.32 7.06
CA ALA A 144 -2.03 1.17 6.58
C ALA A 144 -1.99 1.01 5.05
N VAL A 145 -0.87 1.41 4.42
CA VAL A 145 -0.74 1.37 2.95
C VAL A 145 -0.55 -0.06 2.49
N ASP A 146 -1.56 -0.58 1.78
CA ASP A 146 -1.63 -1.96 1.31
C ASP A 146 -1.39 -2.12 -0.20
N SER A 147 -1.25 -1.00 -0.91
CA SER A 147 -0.88 -0.95 -2.32
C SER A 147 -0.09 0.33 -2.63
N LEU A 148 0.96 0.18 -3.44
CA LEU A 148 1.72 1.27 -4.06
C LEU A 148 1.97 0.84 -5.49
N THR A 149 1.43 1.57 -6.48
CA THR A 149 1.71 1.29 -7.88
C THR A 149 2.45 2.43 -8.56
N TRP A 150 3.32 2.08 -9.48
CA TRP A 150 3.92 2.99 -10.45
C TRP A 150 4.20 2.22 -11.74
N ASN A 151 3.92 2.83 -12.89
CA ASN A 151 4.09 2.23 -14.22
C ASN A 151 3.50 0.79 -14.30
N ASN A 152 2.25 0.65 -13.87
CA ASN A 152 1.48 -0.61 -13.84
C ASN A 152 2.04 -1.75 -12.98
N LYS A 153 3.07 -1.50 -12.13
CA LYS A 153 3.61 -2.50 -11.21
C LYS A 153 3.13 -2.27 -9.79
N GLU A 154 2.65 -3.32 -9.11
CA GLU A 154 2.43 -3.31 -7.66
C GLU A 154 3.77 -3.46 -6.90
N PHE A 155 3.95 -2.66 -5.84
CA PHE A 155 5.14 -2.66 -5.01
C PHE A 155 4.91 -3.37 -3.67
N ILE A 156 3.71 -3.32 -3.05
CA ILE A 156 3.48 -3.78 -1.66
C ILE A 156 3.03 -5.25 -1.60
N ASN A 157 3.57 -5.99 -0.62
CA ASN A 157 3.20 -7.39 -0.34
C ASN A 157 2.12 -7.53 0.76
N SER A 158 0.93 -6.97 0.56
CA SER A 158 -0.15 -7.01 1.57
C SER A 158 -0.81 -8.39 1.84
N TRP A 159 -0.06 -9.49 1.86
CA TRP A 159 -0.57 -10.86 2.07
C TRP A 159 -1.28 -11.04 3.42
N ASP A 160 -0.73 -10.50 4.49
CA ASP A 160 -1.31 -10.49 5.85
C ASP A 160 -1.16 -9.11 6.49
N HIS A 161 -1.75 -8.90 7.68
CA HIS A 161 -1.69 -7.63 8.41
C HIS A 161 -0.31 -7.32 9.05
N GLY A 162 0.74 -8.07 8.68
CA GLY A 162 2.12 -7.79 9.05
C GLY A 162 2.96 -7.21 7.91
N ARG A 163 2.40 -7.00 6.71
CA ARG A 163 3.16 -6.78 5.47
C ARG A 163 2.65 -5.61 4.60
N GLN A 164 2.53 -4.45 5.23
CA GLN A 164 2.13 -3.20 4.59
C GLN A 164 3.32 -2.24 4.48
N MET A 165 3.11 -1.09 3.84
CA MET A 165 3.87 0.10 4.18
C MET A 165 3.19 0.76 5.39
N GLN A 166 3.77 0.57 6.58
CA GLN A 166 3.08 0.80 7.85
C GLN A 166 3.94 1.38 8.97
N MET A 167 3.30 2.14 9.85
CA MET A 167 3.87 2.54 11.14
C MET A 167 3.84 1.37 12.14
N ALA A 168 4.92 1.18 12.89
CA ALA A 168 4.97 0.21 13.99
C ALA A 168 5.87 0.67 15.13
N CYS A 169 5.66 0.16 16.34
CA CYS A 169 6.61 0.26 17.44
C CYS A 169 6.94 -1.11 18.05
N ASN A 170 8.08 -1.21 18.74
CA ASN A 170 8.37 -2.29 19.68
C ASN A 170 9.32 -1.79 20.79
N THR A 171 9.34 -2.50 21.92
CA THR A 171 10.12 -2.12 23.11
C THR A 171 11.43 -2.89 23.25
N ASN A 172 11.49 -4.08 22.65
CA ASN A 172 12.73 -4.82 22.47
C ASN A 172 12.65 -5.78 21.27
N LYS A 173 13.83 -6.27 20.88
CA LYS A 173 14.05 -7.14 19.72
C LYS A 173 13.68 -8.62 19.93
N TYR A 174 13.38 -9.05 21.16
CA TYR A 174 13.38 -10.47 21.53
C TYR A 174 12.02 -11.03 21.97
N THR A 175 11.16 -10.23 22.57
CA THR A 175 9.85 -10.68 23.06
C THR A 175 8.68 -10.16 22.23
N GLU A 176 8.90 -9.06 21.51
CA GLU A 176 7.84 -8.27 20.87
C GLU A 176 6.80 -7.82 21.91
N CYS A 177 7.25 -7.41 23.11
CA CYS A 177 6.44 -6.65 24.05
C CYS A 177 5.98 -5.31 23.45
N TYR A 178 4.79 -4.85 23.87
CA TYR A 178 4.23 -3.53 23.56
C TYR A 178 4.50 -3.11 22.11
N ASN A 179 3.91 -3.86 21.19
CA ASN A 179 4.24 -3.86 19.77
C ASN A 179 3.09 -3.36 18.86
N PRO A 180 2.60 -2.11 19.01
CA PRO A 180 1.54 -1.58 18.17
C PRO A 180 1.96 -1.52 16.69
N THR A 181 1.13 -2.09 15.82
CA THR A 181 1.31 -2.20 14.36
C THR A 181 0.06 -1.66 13.66
N GLU A 182 0.25 -0.68 12.77
CA GLU A 182 -0.84 0.05 12.12
C GLU A 182 -1.80 -0.87 11.34
N ALA A 183 -1.28 -1.86 10.61
CA ALA A 183 -2.14 -2.69 9.76
C ALA A 183 -3.02 -3.69 10.53
N GLY A 184 -2.58 -4.13 11.70
CA GLY A 184 -3.19 -5.23 12.45
C GLY A 184 -2.13 -6.10 13.15
N GLY A 185 -2.57 -7.19 13.77
CA GLY A 185 -1.71 -8.09 14.53
C GLY A 185 -1.64 -9.53 14.03
N VAL A 186 -0.85 -10.37 14.71
CA VAL A 186 -0.65 -11.79 14.34
C VAL A 186 -1.96 -12.59 14.33
N CYS A 187 -2.96 -12.15 15.10
CA CYS A 187 -4.29 -12.76 15.18
C CYS A 187 -5.25 -12.26 14.10
N ASP A 188 -4.98 -11.10 13.51
CA ASP A 188 -5.62 -10.70 12.27
C ASP A 188 -5.10 -11.56 11.12
N ALA A 189 -3.84 -12.02 11.19
CA ALA A 189 -3.21 -12.88 10.19
C ALA A 189 -3.57 -12.38 8.78
N ALA A 190 -4.29 -13.16 7.99
CA ALA A 190 -4.79 -12.75 6.68
C ALA A 190 -6.34 -12.64 6.64
N LEU A 191 -6.97 -12.15 7.71
CA LEU A 191 -8.41 -11.89 7.79
C LEU A 191 -8.84 -10.73 6.83
N GLN A 192 -10.16 -10.50 6.69
CA GLN A 192 -10.71 -9.33 5.98
C GLN A 192 -10.96 -8.14 6.94
N THR A 193 -10.65 -8.33 8.21
CA THR A 193 -10.86 -7.40 9.32
C THR A 193 -9.62 -7.41 10.20
N THR A 194 -9.35 -6.28 10.84
CA THR A 194 -8.23 -6.07 11.76
C THR A 194 -8.72 -5.67 13.16
N HIS A 195 -7.88 -5.84 14.18
CA HIS A 195 -8.09 -5.22 15.49
C HIS A 195 -7.62 -3.76 15.56
N THR A 196 -7.01 -3.20 14.51
CA THR A 196 -6.77 -1.74 14.39
C THR A 196 -8.11 -1.02 14.28
N HIS A 197 -8.35 -0.05 15.16
CA HIS A 197 -9.52 0.83 15.05
C HIS A 197 -9.16 2.06 14.22
N ILE A 198 -9.89 2.29 13.13
CA ILE A 198 -9.74 3.48 12.29
C ILE A 198 -10.65 4.58 12.81
N ASP A 199 -10.09 5.71 13.24
CA ASP A 199 -10.90 6.88 13.60
C ASP A 199 -11.35 7.61 12.34
N TRP A 200 -10.41 7.84 11.42
CA TRP A 200 -10.68 8.40 10.10
C TRP A 200 -9.54 8.15 9.11
N VAL A 201 -9.89 8.14 7.82
CA VAL A 201 -8.97 8.25 6.68
C VAL A 201 -9.54 9.27 5.71
N HIS A 202 -8.74 10.28 5.37
CA HIS A 202 -9.06 11.32 4.40
C HIS A 202 -8.14 11.21 3.18
N VAL A 203 -8.72 11.36 2.00
CA VAL A 203 -7.99 11.39 0.73
C VAL A 203 -8.45 12.58 -0.10
N HIS A 204 -7.50 13.33 -0.65
CA HIS A 204 -7.76 14.46 -1.51
C HIS A 204 -6.63 14.65 -2.52
N GLY A 205 -6.85 14.19 -3.75
CA GLY A 205 -5.90 14.35 -4.86
C GLY A 205 -4.63 13.54 -4.64
N ASN A 206 -3.56 14.23 -4.23
CA ASN A 206 -2.23 13.68 -3.97
C ASN A 206 -1.91 13.50 -2.47
N VAL A 207 -2.85 13.81 -1.56
CA VAL A 207 -2.67 13.72 -0.10
C VAL A 207 -3.60 12.69 0.52
N MET A 208 -3.02 11.73 1.24
CA MET A 208 -3.73 10.77 2.11
C MET A 208 -3.34 11.05 3.55
N GLU A 209 -4.30 11.08 4.47
CA GLU A 209 -4.06 11.31 5.88
C GLU A 209 -4.97 10.40 6.71
N SER A 210 -4.47 9.81 7.80
CA SER A 210 -5.23 8.88 8.64
C SER A 210 -4.87 8.99 10.11
N MET A 211 -5.85 8.76 10.98
CA MET A 211 -5.66 8.57 12.42
C MET A 211 -6.29 7.24 12.83
N VAL A 212 -5.49 6.40 13.48
CA VAL A 212 -5.87 5.02 13.84
C VAL A 212 -5.32 4.65 15.21
N HIS A 213 -6.05 3.84 15.95
CA HIS A 213 -5.58 3.14 17.13
C HIS A 213 -5.07 1.76 16.71
N PRO A 214 -3.74 1.56 16.60
CA PRO A 214 -3.15 0.36 16.00
C PRO A 214 -3.45 -0.90 16.83
N ALA A 215 -3.56 -2.05 16.18
CA ALA A 215 -3.55 -3.32 16.88
C ALA A 215 -2.20 -3.55 17.57
N PHE A 216 -2.17 -4.34 18.65
CA PHE A 216 -0.91 -4.95 19.10
C PHE A 216 -0.58 -6.14 18.18
N TRP A 217 0.66 -6.23 17.69
CA TRP A 217 1.10 -7.39 16.90
C TRP A 217 0.97 -8.71 17.69
N LYS A 218 1.17 -8.67 19.02
CA LYS A 218 0.79 -9.76 19.95
C LYS A 218 -0.13 -9.20 21.03
N PRO A 219 -1.32 -9.77 21.28
CA PRO A 219 -2.22 -9.30 22.32
C PRO A 219 -1.54 -9.26 23.70
N VAL A 220 -1.69 -8.14 24.41
CA VAL A 220 -0.97 -7.86 25.67
C VAL A 220 -1.91 -8.04 26.87
N LYS A 221 -1.40 -8.56 27.98
CA LYS A 221 -2.14 -8.58 29.26
C LYS A 221 -1.95 -7.26 30.03
N PRO A 222 -3.01 -6.68 30.60
CA PRO A 222 -2.92 -5.47 31.40
C PRO A 222 -2.52 -5.81 32.85
N THR A 223 -1.30 -6.33 33.05
CA THR A 223 -0.74 -6.58 34.39
C THR A 223 0.71 -6.11 34.53
N SER A 224 1.03 -5.68 35.76
CA SER A 224 2.31 -5.25 36.36
C SER A 224 3.20 -4.18 35.68
N GLY A 225 3.16 -3.99 34.36
CA GLY A 225 4.07 -3.05 33.67
C GLY A 225 5.54 -3.50 33.66
N THR A 226 5.80 -4.80 33.85
CA THR A 226 7.12 -5.41 33.70
C THR A 226 7.17 -6.29 32.44
N HIS A 227 8.38 -6.47 31.92
CA HIS A 227 8.66 -7.29 30.73
C HIS A 227 8.13 -8.75 30.79
N HIS A 228 7.81 -9.28 31.98
CA HIS A 228 7.34 -10.66 32.18
C HIS A 228 5.88 -10.93 31.76
N ASP A 229 5.05 -9.90 31.54
CA ASP A 229 3.62 -10.07 31.24
C ASP A 229 3.30 -10.31 29.75
N CYS A 230 4.29 -10.18 28.86
CA CYS A 230 4.15 -10.51 27.44
C CYS A 230 4.17 -12.03 27.25
N ASN A 231 3.05 -12.61 26.80
CA ASN A 231 2.84 -14.05 26.83
C ASN A 231 3.71 -14.80 25.78
N TYR A 232 4.88 -15.29 26.21
CA TYR A 232 5.86 -16.02 25.39
C TYR A 232 5.33 -17.28 24.67
N GLY A 233 4.14 -17.80 25.03
CA GLY A 233 3.70 -19.16 24.63
C GLY A 233 2.46 -19.28 23.74
N ARG A 234 1.68 -18.21 23.51
CA ARG A 234 0.48 -18.27 22.64
C ARG A 234 0.33 -16.99 21.81
N LEU A 235 0.37 -17.14 20.48
CA LEU A 235 0.19 -16.04 19.53
C LEU A 235 -1.20 -15.40 19.66
N CYS A 236 -2.25 -16.22 19.80
CA CYS A 236 -3.64 -15.78 19.87
C CYS A 236 -4.39 -16.47 21.02
N PRO A 237 -4.28 -15.97 22.26
CA PRO A 237 -5.06 -16.45 23.38
C PRO A 237 -6.53 -16.04 23.25
N ALA A 238 -7.46 -16.88 23.72
CA ALA A 238 -8.88 -16.53 23.79
C ALA A 238 -9.08 -15.28 24.68
N HIS A 239 -9.98 -14.38 24.26
CA HIS A 239 -10.11 -12.96 24.64
C HIS A 239 -10.29 -12.59 26.13
N HIS A 240 -10.16 -13.52 27.08
CA HIS A 240 -10.30 -13.22 28.50
C HIS A 240 -9.08 -12.44 29.04
N GLY A 241 -9.19 -11.10 29.03
CA GLY A 241 -8.25 -10.18 29.68
C GLY A 241 -7.00 -9.84 28.86
N TYR A 242 -7.10 -9.79 27.52
CA TYR A 242 -6.03 -9.28 26.65
C TYR A 242 -6.49 -8.05 25.89
N HIS A 243 -5.62 -7.06 25.78
CA HIS A 243 -5.78 -5.89 24.91
C HIS A 243 -5.24 -6.26 23.52
N THR A 244 -6.09 -6.11 22.50
CA THR A 244 -5.76 -6.33 21.08
C THR A 244 -5.46 -5.04 20.34
N THR A 245 -5.90 -3.90 20.88
CA THR A 245 -5.83 -2.57 20.28
C THR A 245 -5.14 -1.63 21.26
N TYR A 246 -4.34 -0.71 20.75
CA TYR A 246 -3.56 0.22 21.54
C TYR A 246 -4.32 1.54 21.77
N ASP A 247 -4.34 2.00 23.01
CA ASP A 247 -5.17 3.13 23.46
C ASP A 247 -4.70 4.51 22.94
N TYR A 248 -3.58 4.60 22.23
CA TYR A 248 -3.03 5.87 21.74
C TYR A 248 -2.87 5.87 20.21
N PRO A 249 -3.23 6.98 19.52
CA PRO A 249 -3.35 6.98 18.08
C PRO A 249 -2.01 7.15 17.36
N PHE A 250 -1.88 6.44 16.25
CA PHE A 250 -0.92 6.72 15.18
C PHE A 250 -1.60 7.63 14.16
N HIS A 251 -0.93 8.73 13.81
CA HIS A 251 -1.35 9.64 12.75
C HIS A 251 -0.33 9.60 11.61
N LYS A 252 -0.81 9.38 10.39
CA LYS A 252 0.00 9.28 9.18
C LYS A 252 -0.46 10.31 8.16
N LYS A 253 0.49 11.01 7.51
CA LYS A 253 0.23 11.84 6.33
C LYS A 253 1.16 11.44 5.18
N ILE A 254 0.61 11.25 3.99
CA ILE A 254 1.35 10.96 2.77
C ILE A 254 1.05 12.06 1.73
N THR A 255 2.09 12.59 1.08
CA THR A 255 1.96 13.61 0.03
C THR A 255 2.80 13.24 -1.19
N ILE A 256 2.17 12.99 -2.34
CA ILE A 256 2.84 12.61 -3.60
C ILE A 256 3.20 13.85 -4.44
N GLY A 257 4.45 13.93 -4.91
CA GLY A 257 4.97 15.08 -5.66
C GLY A 257 5.43 16.20 -4.74
N THR A 258 6.37 15.89 -3.85
CA THR A 258 6.92 16.84 -2.86
C THR A 258 8.21 17.48 -3.36
N HIS A 259 8.53 18.70 -2.92
CA HIS A 259 9.75 19.46 -3.27
C HIS A 259 10.01 19.59 -4.79
N GLU A 260 8.96 19.65 -5.61
CA GLU A 260 9.03 19.67 -7.10
C GLU A 260 9.60 18.38 -7.72
N ILE A 261 9.74 17.30 -6.95
CA ILE A 261 10.25 16.00 -7.40
C ILE A 261 9.06 15.06 -7.68
N ASN A 262 8.69 14.94 -8.96
CA ASN A 262 7.50 14.19 -9.41
C ASN A 262 7.49 12.72 -9.00
N ASN A 263 8.67 12.09 -8.87
CA ASN A 263 8.82 10.68 -8.48
C ASN A 263 9.18 10.51 -6.99
N CYS A 264 8.85 11.51 -6.17
CA CYS A 264 9.02 11.48 -4.72
C CYS A 264 7.67 11.62 -3.98
N PHE A 265 7.52 10.94 -2.85
CA PHE A 265 6.46 11.19 -1.89
C PHE A 265 6.99 11.33 -0.46
N GLU A 266 6.41 12.23 0.32
CA GLU A 266 6.66 12.36 1.76
C GLU A 266 5.73 11.40 2.51
N PHE A 267 6.27 10.70 3.51
CA PHE A 267 5.54 9.94 4.52
C PHE A 267 5.88 10.54 5.89
N VAL A 268 4.89 11.15 6.53
CA VAL A 268 4.99 11.71 7.89
C VAL A 268 4.31 10.76 8.86
N SER A 269 5.11 10.20 9.77
CA SER A 269 4.63 9.38 10.89
C SER A 269 4.54 10.24 12.15
N ASN A 270 3.41 10.25 12.82
CA ASN A 270 3.22 10.88 14.13
C ASN A 270 2.70 9.83 15.12
N PHE A 271 3.60 9.35 15.98
CA PHE A 271 3.31 8.35 17.00
C PHE A 271 2.86 9.03 18.29
N THR A 272 1.62 8.81 18.73
CA THR A 272 1.23 9.11 20.11
C THR A 272 1.55 7.90 20.98
N ILE A 273 2.43 8.10 21.94
CA ILE A 273 3.07 7.07 22.76
C ILE A 273 2.73 7.33 24.22
N GLY A 274 2.10 6.38 24.89
CA GLY A 274 1.70 6.49 26.30
C GLY A 274 1.26 5.17 26.93
N GLY A 275 0.67 5.28 28.13
CA GLY A 275 0.22 4.14 28.93
C GLY A 275 1.34 3.55 29.80
N ASN A 276 1.15 2.32 30.28
CA ASN A 276 2.11 1.62 31.13
C ASN A 276 3.23 0.97 30.30
N TRP A 277 3.93 1.79 29.52
CA TRP A 277 5.05 1.36 28.69
C TRP A 277 6.18 0.80 29.59
N PRO A 278 6.72 -0.41 29.32
CA PRO A 278 7.76 -1.01 30.15
C PRO A 278 8.97 -0.08 30.34
N GLN A 279 9.33 0.18 31.59
CA GLN A 279 10.31 1.20 32.00
C GLN A 279 11.73 0.64 32.13
N ASP A 280 11.87 -0.69 32.11
CA ASP A 280 13.12 -1.45 32.21
C ASP A 280 13.79 -1.73 30.85
N GLU A 281 13.21 -1.24 29.76
CA GLU A 281 13.68 -1.47 28.39
C GLU A 281 14.90 -0.63 28.03
N LEU A 282 15.62 -1.03 26.98
CA LEU A 282 16.80 -0.29 26.49
C LEU A 282 16.45 0.84 25.51
N PHE A 283 15.34 0.70 24.79
CA PHE A 283 14.89 1.63 23.75
C PHE A 283 13.40 1.45 23.44
N ILE A 284 12.83 2.43 22.76
CA ILE A 284 11.62 2.29 21.96
C ILE A 284 12.06 2.35 20.51
N GLN A 285 11.79 1.30 19.74
CA GLN A 285 12.04 1.27 18.30
C GLN A 285 10.73 1.61 17.57
N MET A 286 10.80 2.58 16.66
CA MET A 286 9.69 3.01 15.81
C MET A 286 10.06 2.75 14.34
N GLU A 287 9.29 1.89 13.67
CA GLU A 287 9.40 1.67 12.23
C GLU A 287 8.54 2.73 11.53
N SER A 288 9.18 3.65 10.79
CA SER A 288 8.59 4.91 10.32
C SER A 288 8.89 5.20 8.84
N PRO A 289 8.26 4.47 7.90
CA PRO A 289 7.55 3.22 8.11
C PRO A 289 8.46 1.98 7.95
N ALA A 290 7.91 0.81 8.27
CA ALA A 290 8.32 -0.45 7.66
C ALA A 290 7.69 -0.59 6.26
N VAL A 291 8.43 -1.15 5.31
CA VAL A 291 7.95 -1.37 3.94
C VAL A 291 8.18 -2.81 3.51
N TYR A 292 7.08 -3.52 3.27
CA TYR A 292 7.10 -4.88 2.74
C TYR A 292 6.75 -4.87 1.26
N LEU A 293 7.75 -5.15 0.43
CA LEU A 293 7.65 -5.19 -1.01
C LEU A 293 7.39 -6.60 -1.55
N THR A 294 6.86 -6.69 -2.76
CA THR A 294 6.68 -7.96 -3.49
C THR A 294 8.02 -8.69 -3.74
N TYR A 295 7.94 -9.99 -4.02
CA TYR A 295 9.12 -10.87 -4.16
C TYR A 295 10.11 -10.43 -5.25
N GLU A 296 9.64 -9.69 -6.27
CA GLU A 296 10.46 -9.23 -7.38
C GLU A 296 11.54 -8.23 -6.92
N PHE A 297 11.32 -7.46 -5.85
CA PHE A 297 12.25 -6.47 -5.27
C PHE A 297 13.41 -7.12 -4.48
N SER A 298 14.06 -8.09 -5.12
CA SER A 298 15.07 -8.99 -4.58
C SER A 298 16.48 -8.41 -4.55
N LYS A 299 16.75 -7.29 -5.24
CA LYS A 299 18.04 -6.59 -5.18
C LYS A 299 18.01 -5.48 -4.13
N GLN A 300 19.14 -5.28 -3.46
CA GLN A 300 19.35 -4.23 -2.49
C GLN A 300 20.53 -3.36 -2.93
N PHE A 301 20.38 -2.06 -2.73
CA PHE A 301 21.46 -1.09 -2.88
C PHE A 301 21.45 -0.12 -1.70
N THR A 302 22.60 0.49 -1.45
CA THR A 302 22.77 1.61 -0.54
C THR A 302 23.17 2.83 -1.37
N PHE A 303 22.49 3.96 -1.19
CA PHE A 303 22.87 5.23 -1.80
C PHE A 303 23.92 5.94 -0.94
N ASN A 304 25.03 6.35 -1.55
CA ASN A 304 26.09 7.08 -0.89
C ASN A 304 26.00 8.59 -1.27
N PRO A 305 25.65 9.49 -0.33
CA PRO A 305 25.47 10.91 -0.64
C PRO A 305 26.74 11.62 -1.12
N SER A 306 27.92 11.15 -0.69
CA SER A 306 29.21 11.74 -1.07
C SER A 306 29.59 11.43 -2.52
N THR A 307 29.26 10.24 -3.02
CA THR A 307 29.51 9.86 -4.42
C THR A 307 28.29 10.08 -5.33
N ARG A 308 27.09 10.24 -4.74
CA ARG A 308 25.78 10.32 -5.41
C ARG A 308 25.41 9.07 -6.21
N LEU A 309 25.95 7.91 -5.81
CA LEU A 309 25.74 6.62 -6.48
C LEU A 309 25.08 5.61 -5.54
N ALA A 310 24.24 4.75 -6.13
CA ALA A 310 23.75 3.53 -5.49
C ALA A 310 24.71 2.36 -5.78
N ALA A 311 25.04 1.57 -4.75
CA ALA A 311 25.88 0.38 -4.91
C ALA A 311 25.38 -0.80 -4.06
N ASN A 312 25.68 -2.02 -4.51
CA ASN A 312 25.15 -3.27 -3.94
C ASN A 312 25.92 -3.67 -2.67
N TYR A 313 25.58 -3.02 -1.56
CA TYR A 313 25.98 -3.37 -0.20
C TYR A 313 24.88 -3.02 0.81
N HIS A 314 25.11 -3.28 2.09
CA HIS A 314 24.29 -2.77 3.20
C HIS A 314 25.13 -1.84 4.06
N ASP A 315 24.62 -0.64 4.31
CA ASP A 315 25.02 0.19 5.44
C ASP A 315 23.76 0.78 6.04
N LYS A 316 23.50 0.44 7.31
CA LYS A 316 22.31 0.87 8.03
C LYS A 316 22.28 2.38 8.30
N HIS A 317 23.37 3.11 8.12
CA HIS A 317 23.42 4.56 8.34
C HIS A 317 23.24 5.38 7.05
N LEU A 318 22.95 4.71 5.92
CA LEU A 318 22.80 5.33 4.61
C LEU A 318 21.48 4.92 3.94
N PRO A 319 20.89 5.78 3.08
CA PRO A 319 19.60 5.52 2.44
C PRO A 319 19.57 4.18 1.68
N VAL A 320 18.58 3.35 2.01
CA VAL A 320 18.37 2.03 1.41
C VAL A 320 17.52 2.12 0.13
N ILE A 321 17.84 1.28 -0.85
CA ILE A 321 17.06 1.07 -2.06
C ILE A 321 16.79 -0.43 -2.24
N ARG A 322 15.55 -0.77 -2.59
CA ARG A 322 15.18 -2.08 -3.13
C ARG A 322 14.82 -1.98 -4.60
N SER A 323 15.18 -2.99 -5.39
CA SER A 323 15.05 -3.00 -6.85
C SER A 323 14.72 -4.39 -7.37
N THR A 324 14.01 -4.44 -8.50
CA THR A 324 13.91 -5.64 -9.34
C THR A 324 15.27 -5.99 -9.97
N PRO A 325 15.51 -7.25 -10.41
CA PRO A 325 16.79 -7.66 -10.99
C PRO A 325 17.16 -6.97 -12.31
N ASP A 326 16.16 -6.46 -13.03
CA ASP A 326 16.29 -5.72 -14.29
C ASP A 326 16.40 -4.19 -14.09
N HIS A 327 16.30 -3.73 -12.84
CA HIS A 327 16.39 -2.32 -12.43
C HIS A 327 15.30 -1.39 -12.98
N ASN A 328 14.25 -1.95 -13.59
CA ASN A 328 13.11 -1.20 -14.11
C ASN A 328 12.18 -0.68 -13.01
N TYR A 329 12.16 -1.33 -11.83
CA TYR A 329 11.38 -0.90 -10.68
C TYR A 329 12.24 -0.89 -9.42
N ALA A 330 12.25 0.24 -8.73
CA ALA A 330 12.96 0.44 -7.48
C ALA A 330 12.17 1.38 -6.56
N LEU A 331 12.37 1.18 -5.26
CA LEU A 331 11.90 2.07 -4.20
C LEU A 331 13.07 2.33 -3.24
N GLY A 332 13.40 3.60 -3.02
CA GLY A 332 14.41 4.05 -2.07
C GLY A 332 13.81 4.95 -1.01
N ALA A 333 14.43 5.00 0.18
CA ALA A 333 13.95 5.80 1.30
C ALA A 333 15.07 6.66 1.91
N TYR A 334 14.74 7.92 2.19
CA TYR A 334 15.60 8.88 2.88
C TYR A 334 14.84 9.57 4.02
N THR A 335 15.39 9.50 5.23
CA THR A 335 15.03 10.38 6.34
C THR A 335 16.12 11.45 6.57
N PRO A 336 15.77 12.74 6.69
CA PRO A 336 16.65 13.75 7.28
C PRO A 336 17.08 13.38 8.68
N THR A 337 18.31 13.75 9.04
CA THR A 337 18.87 13.47 10.36
C THR A 337 18.35 14.43 11.42
N GLY A 338 18.40 14.01 12.69
CA GLY A 338 18.24 14.93 13.83
C GLY A 338 16.81 15.46 14.03
N GLN A 339 15.81 14.77 13.49
CA GLN A 339 14.39 15.10 13.70
C GLN A 339 13.94 15.00 15.17
N ASP A 340 14.73 14.32 16.00
CA ASP A 340 14.73 14.35 17.46
C ASP A 340 16.19 14.13 17.93
N THR A 341 16.63 14.76 19.02
CA THR A 341 18.05 14.78 19.43
C THR A 341 18.54 13.51 20.13
N ASP A 342 17.64 12.64 20.62
CA ASP A 342 18.03 11.42 21.36
C ASP A 342 17.91 10.14 20.51
N ILE A 343 17.83 10.27 19.18
CA ILE A 343 17.53 9.13 18.29
C ILE A 343 18.78 8.50 17.66
N HIS A 344 18.70 7.20 17.43
CA HIS A 344 19.54 6.52 16.43
C HIS A 344 18.69 6.13 15.23
N GLU A 345 19.16 6.50 14.04
CA GLU A 345 18.48 6.28 12.76
C GLU A 345 19.16 5.11 12.05
N ASN A 346 18.40 4.09 11.67
CA ASN A 346 18.90 2.92 10.94
C ASN A 346 17.99 2.51 9.78
N TYR A 347 18.59 2.08 8.68
CA TYR A 347 17.92 1.43 7.55
C TYR A 347 18.20 -0.08 7.58
N ASP A 348 17.20 -0.89 7.90
CA ASP A 348 17.30 -2.36 7.86
C ASP A 348 16.65 -2.91 6.58
N SER A 349 17.08 -4.11 6.16
CA SER A 349 16.65 -4.72 4.91
C SER A 349 16.81 -6.24 4.90
N HIS A 350 15.73 -6.95 4.54
CA HIS A 350 15.63 -8.42 4.63
C HIS A 350 14.89 -9.03 3.44
N PHE A 351 15.08 -10.32 3.18
CA PHE A 351 14.34 -11.05 2.15
C PHE A 351 13.79 -12.34 2.75
N TYR A 352 12.48 -12.54 2.67
CA TYR A 352 11.76 -13.66 3.29
C TYR A 352 11.15 -14.53 2.20
N LYS A 353 11.71 -15.72 2.01
CA LYS A 353 11.23 -16.69 1.01
C LYS A 353 10.09 -17.54 1.57
N SER A 354 9.00 -17.63 0.82
CA SER A 354 7.87 -18.52 1.07
C SER A 354 7.76 -19.56 -0.05
N SER A 355 6.94 -20.61 0.15
CA SER A 355 6.56 -21.54 -0.92
C SER A 355 5.52 -20.94 -1.88
N ASN A 356 4.73 -19.97 -1.42
CA ASN A 356 3.81 -19.20 -2.25
C ASN A 356 4.49 -17.90 -2.72
N PHE A 357 4.45 -17.62 -4.03
CA PHE A 357 5.05 -16.42 -4.62
C PHE A 357 4.45 -15.13 -4.03
N ALA A 358 3.12 -15.07 -3.88
CA ALA A 358 2.41 -13.91 -3.35
C ALA A 358 2.67 -13.69 -1.84
N SER A 359 3.22 -14.69 -1.16
CA SER A 359 3.63 -14.60 0.25
C SER A 359 5.14 -14.43 0.42
N THR A 360 5.92 -14.42 -0.66
CA THR A 360 7.36 -14.10 -0.64
C THR A 360 7.52 -12.58 -0.70
N THR A 361 8.40 -12.02 0.13
CA THR A 361 8.52 -10.56 0.30
C THR A 361 9.95 -10.13 0.55
N SER A 362 10.30 -8.92 0.12
CA SER A 362 11.44 -8.20 0.68
C SER A 362 10.95 -7.12 1.65
N LYS A 363 11.62 -6.96 2.78
CA LYS A 363 11.37 -5.89 3.75
C LYS A 363 12.49 -4.88 3.67
N PHE A 364 12.19 -3.60 3.78
CA PHE A 364 13.14 -2.63 4.31
C PHE A 364 12.43 -1.67 5.27
N ASN A 365 13.19 -1.11 6.21
CA ASN A 365 12.67 -0.22 7.25
C ASN A 365 13.43 1.10 7.28
N VAL A 366 12.74 2.15 7.73
CA VAL A 366 13.38 3.29 8.37
C VAL A 366 13.07 3.22 9.86
N ILE A 367 14.09 3.05 10.68
CA ILE A 367 13.96 2.78 12.12
C ILE A 367 14.54 3.94 12.93
N PHE A 368 13.75 4.43 13.89
CA PHE A 368 14.19 5.36 14.92
C PHE A 368 14.20 4.66 16.27
N TYR A 369 15.35 4.67 16.95
CA TYR A 369 15.51 4.23 18.32
C TYR A 369 15.46 5.44 19.24
N LYS A 370 14.51 5.51 20.16
CA LYS A 370 14.42 6.55 21.21
C LYS A 370 14.69 5.90 22.57
N ARG A 371 15.28 6.63 23.52
CA ARG A 371 15.35 6.15 24.92
C ARG A 371 13.94 6.03 25.50
N PRO A 372 13.65 5.03 26.36
CA PRO A 372 12.40 5.03 27.10
C PRO A 372 12.31 6.30 27.95
N HIS A 373 11.11 6.86 27.99
CA HIS A 373 10.77 8.02 28.79
C HIS A 373 9.83 7.58 29.91
N GLY A 374 9.70 8.43 30.93
CA GLY A 374 8.87 8.17 32.10
C GLY A 374 7.39 8.10 31.79
N THR A 375 6.57 8.09 32.85
CA THR A 375 5.12 8.08 32.73
C THR A 375 4.60 9.36 32.04
N GLY A 376 3.74 9.20 31.05
CA GLY A 376 3.17 10.32 30.31
C GLY A 376 2.52 9.93 28.99
N VAL A 377 2.17 10.96 28.21
CA VAL A 377 1.79 10.83 26.80
C VAL A 377 2.73 11.72 26.00
N HIS A 378 3.39 11.14 25.02
CA HIS A 378 4.47 11.73 24.24
C HIS A 378 4.14 11.62 22.75
N GLN A 379 4.63 12.56 21.95
CA GLN A 379 4.45 12.53 20.50
C GLN A 379 5.82 12.56 19.80
N TYR A 380 5.98 11.66 18.83
CA TYR A 380 7.19 11.56 18.00
C TYR A 380 6.81 11.69 16.54
N ILE A 381 7.35 12.71 15.88
CA ILE A 381 7.05 13.02 14.48
C ILE A 381 8.31 12.80 13.65
N TYR A 382 8.20 11.96 12.63
CA TYR A 382 9.29 11.64 11.71
C TYR A 382 8.81 11.78 10.26
N ARG A 383 9.67 12.36 9.42
CA ARG A 383 9.49 12.51 7.98
C ARG A 383 10.44 11.59 7.25
N THR A 384 9.88 10.73 6.40
CA THR A 384 10.63 9.85 5.50
C THR A 384 10.18 10.12 4.07
N TYR A 385 11.11 10.43 3.20
CA TYR A 385 10.89 10.64 1.78
C TYR A 385 11.16 9.34 1.03
N PHE A 386 10.27 9.00 0.11
CA PHE A 386 10.37 7.83 -0.74
C PHE A 386 10.55 8.26 -2.19
N CYS A 387 11.49 7.60 -2.86
CA CYS A 387 11.80 7.80 -4.28
C CYS A 387 11.45 6.52 -5.04
N ILE A 388 10.67 6.64 -6.12
CA ILE A 388 10.15 5.51 -6.91
C ILE A 388 10.50 5.68 -8.40
N GLY A 389 10.66 4.58 -9.14
CA GLY A 389 10.97 4.60 -10.57
C GLY A 389 11.92 3.48 -10.97
N THR A 390 12.74 3.66 -12.01
CA THR A 390 13.91 2.80 -12.24
C THR A 390 14.99 3.04 -11.16
N LEU A 391 15.99 2.15 -11.05
CA LEU A 391 17.11 2.36 -10.13
C LEU A 391 17.83 3.71 -10.36
N ASN A 392 17.89 4.18 -11.61
CA ASN A 392 18.49 5.47 -11.96
C ASN A 392 17.61 6.65 -11.53
N ASP A 393 16.28 6.54 -11.71
CA ASP A 393 15.33 7.57 -11.27
C ASP A 393 15.33 7.69 -9.74
N VAL A 394 15.39 6.57 -9.03
CA VAL A 394 15.48 6.53 -7.56
C VAL A 394 16.80 7.12 -7.07
N THR A 395 17.92 6.76 -7.68
CA THR A 395 19.24 7.34 -7.35
C THR A 395 19.27 8.86 -7.57
N SER A 396 18.65 9.33 -8.66
CA SER A 396 18.58 10.76 -9.00
C SER A 396 17.64 11.52 -8.06
N CYS A 397 16.48 10.94 -7.74
CA CYS A 397 15.52 11.49 -6.78
C CYS A 397 16.13 11.59 -5.38
N LEU A 398 16.84 10.55 -4.91
CA LEU A 398 17.51 10.57 -3.60
C LEU A 398 18.54 11.70 -3.53
N HIS A 399 19.32 11.92 -4.59
CA HIS A 399 20.22 13.07 -4.62
C HIS A 399 19.48 14.41 -4.54
N GLN A 400 18.38 14.57 -5.28
CA GLN A 400 17.58 15.81 -5.28
C GLN A 400 16.94 16.08 -3.92
N ILE A 401 16.25 15.11 -3.31
CA ILE A 401 15.56 15.31 -2.03
C ILE A 401 16.54 15.56 -0.87
N MET A 402 17.71 14.91 -0.87
CA MET A 402 18.78 15.20 0.10
C MET A 402 19.43 16.58 -0.08
N THR A 403 19.23 17.22 -1.24
CA THR A 403 19.68 18.59 -1.50
C THR A 403 18.60 19.60 -1.10
N ALA A 404 17.32 19.27 -1.34
CA ALA A 404 16.17 20.09 -0.97
C ALA A 404 15.89 20.09 0.55
N VAL A 405 16.11 18.95 1.20
CA VAL A 405 15.93 18.73 2.64
C VAL A 405 17.25 18.21 3.22
N PRO A 406 18.21 19.11 3.53
CA PRO A 406 19.50 18.71 4.08
C PRO A 406 19.38 18.19 5.53
N LYS A 407 20.52 17.68 6.01
CA LYS A 407 20.73 17.12 7.35
C LYS A 407 20.54 18.10 8.51
#